data_AF-A0A5N9ECH5-F1
#
_entry.id   AF-A0A5N9ECH5-F1
#
_cell.length_a   1.000
_cell.length_b   1.000
_cell.length_c   1.000
_cell.angle_alpha   90.00
_cell.angle_beta   90.00
_cell.angle_gamma   90.00
#
_symmetry.space_group_name_H-M   'P 1'
#
loop_
_entity.id
_entity.type
_entity.pdbx_description
1 polymer ?
#
loop_
_entity_poly.entity_id
_entity_poly.type
_entity_poly.pdbx_seq_one_letter_code
_entity_poly.pdbx_strand_id
1 'polypeptide(L)' 'MDNQIPIAPKRPKKITTHGETRIDPWFWLRDVDDPETMEYLRAENAYTEAAM' A
#
# COMPACT_ATOMS: atom_id res chain seq x y z
N MET A 1 16.16 13.84 11.93
CA MET A 1 14.85 13.82 11.27
C MET A 1 14.48 12.36 11.15
N ASP A 2 13.38 11.94 11.77
CA ASP A 2 12.92 10.56 11.67
C ASP A 2 12.43 10.34 10.25
N ASN A 3 13.32 9.87 9.38
CA ASN A 3 12.98 9.45 8.03
C ASN A 3 12.27 8.10 8.13
N GLN A 4 11.05 8.14 8.66
CA GLN A 4 10.27 6.94 8.95
C GLN A 4 9.83 6.32 7.64
N ILE A 5 10.35 5.13 7.37
CA ILE A 5 9.97 4.33 6.21
C ILE A 5 8.46 4.06 6.32
N PRO A 6 7.64 4.50 5.34
CA PRO A 6 6.21 4.23 5.36
C PRO A 6 5.98 2.73 5.20
N ILE A 7 5.06 2.18 5.99
CA ILE A 7 4.71 0.75 5.96
C ILE A 7 3.24 0.62 5.61
N ALA A 8 2.94 0.03 4.46
CA ALA A 8 1.55 -0.19 4.04
C ALA A 8 0.81 -1.12 5.01
N PRO A 9 -0.36 -0.70 5.55
CA PRO A 9 -1.17 -1.58 6.38
C PRO A 9 -1.63 -2.81 5.58
N LYS A 10 -1.63 -3.97 6.25
CA LYS A 10 -2.12 -5.22 5.68
C LYS A 10 -3.64 -5.27 5.78
N ARG A 11 -4.33 -5.37 4.64
CA ARG A 11 -5.77 -5.63 4.53
C ARG A 11 -6.00 -6.94 3.76
N PRO A 12 -6.06 -8.09 4.45
CA PRO A 12 -6.17 -9.40 3.79
C PRO A 12 -7.37 -9.49 2.85
N LYS A 13 -7.12 -9.53 1.54
CA LYS A 13 -8.14 -9.78 0.52
C LYS A 13 -7.94 -11.17 -0.09
N LYS A 14 -8.97 -12.02 -0.01
CA LYS A 14 -8.99 -13.29 -0.74
C LYS A 14 -9.30 -13.02 -2.21
N ILE A 15 -8.49 -13.60 -3.08
CA ILE A 15 -8.66 -13.56 -4.54
C ILE A 15 -8.67 -15.02 -5.00
N THR A 16 -9.79 -15.44 -5.61
CA THR A 16 -9.95 -16.79 -6.15
C THR A 16 -9.99 -16.71 -7.67
N THR A 17 -9.05 -17.39 -8.33
CA THR A 17 -8.96 -17.45 -9.79
C THR A 17 -8.57 -18.87 -10.20
N HIS A 18 -9.24 -19.43 -11.22
CA HIS A 18 -9.00 -20.80 -11.70
C HIS A 18 -9.03 -21.89 -10.61
N GLY A 19 -9.88 -21.72 -9.59
CA GLY A 19 -9.99 -22.68 -8.47
C GLY A 19 -8.92 -22.53 -7.40
N GLU A 20 -7.92 -21.67 -7.59
CA GLU A 20 -6.89 -21.37 -6.60
C GLU A 20 -7.23 -20.09 -5.83
N THR A 21 -7.02 -20.10 -4.52
CA THR A 21 -7.25 -18.92 -3.66
C THR A 21 -5.94 -18.42 -3.09
N ARG A 22 -5.64 -17.14 -3.34
CA ARG A 22 -4.53 -16.41 -2.71
C ARG A 22 -5.04 -15.31 -1.81
N ILE A 23 -4.24 -14.94 -0.81
CA ILE A 23 -4.49 -13.79 0.05
C ILE A 23 -3.52 -12.70 -0.37
N ASP A 24 -4.06 -11.57 -0.82
CA ASP A 24 -3.31 -10.36 -1.14
C ASP A 24 -3.60 -9.30 -0.06
N PRO A 25 -2.66 -9.05 0.88
CA PRO A 25 -2.84 -8.03 1.91
C PRO A 25 -2.77 -6.60 1.40
N TRP A 26 -2.30 -6.37 0.17
CA TRP A 26 -2.04 -5.03 -0.38
C TRP A 26 -2.92 -4.71 -1.59
N PHE A 27 -3.92 -5.53 -1.87
CA PHE A 27 -4.85 -5.34 -2.99
C PHE A 27 -5.52 -3.95 -3.00
N TRP A 28 -5.70 -3.36 -1.83
CA TRP A 28 -6.31 -2.04 -1.64
C TRP A 28 -5.50 -0.89 -2.26
N LEU A 29 -4.16 -1.01 -2.36
CA LEU A 29 -3.29 0.00 -2.99
C LEU A 29 -3.58 0.22 -4.48
N ARG A 30 -4.37 -0.67 -5.10
CA ARG A 30 -4.82 -0.52 -6.48
C ARG A 30 -5.86 0.59 -6.66
N ASP A 31 -6.64 0.89 -5.61
CA ASP A 31 -7.72 1.86 -5.67
C ASP A 31 -7.19 3.27 -5.44
N VAL A 32 -7.21 4.11 -6.48
CA VAL A 32 -6.70 5.49 -6.45
C VAL A 32 -7.69 6.47 -5.84
N ASP A 33 -8.97 6.09 -5.75
CA ASP A 33 -10.01 6.90 -5.10
C ASP A 33 -10.06 6.64 -3.59
N ASP A 34 -9.42 5.55 -3.11
CA ASP A 34 -9.25 5.29 -1.67
C ASP A 34 -8.31 6.35 -1.06
N PRO A 35 -8.78 7.17 -0.10
CA PRO A 35 -7.96 8.19 0.54
C PRO A 35 -6.76 7.58 1.28
N GLU A 36 -6.86 6.37 1.83
CA GLU A 36 -5.74 5.71 2.49
C GLU A 36 -4.64 5.34 1.49
N THR A 37 -5.00 5.03 0.24
CA THR A 37 -4.01 4.75 -0.83
C THR A 37 -3.23 6.01 -1.15
N MET A 38 -3.95 7.12 -1.33
CA MET A 38 -3.33 8.41 -1.60
C MET A 38 -2.47 8.91 -0.45
N GLU A 39 -2.87 8.67 0.80
CA GLU A 39 -2.07 8.98 1.98
C GLU A 39 -0.76 8.20 1.99
N TYR A 40 -0.82 6.89 1.76
CA TYR A 40 0.36 6.04 1.71
C TYR A 40 1.34 6.45 0.60
N LEU A 41 0.84 6.72 -0.61
CA LEU A 41 1.67 7.15 -1.74
C LEU A 41 2.35 8.51 -1.48
N ARG A 42 1.67 9.44 -0.80
CA ARG A 42 2.28 10.72 -0.40
C ARG A 42 3.39 10.52 0.64
N ALA A 43 3.22 9.59 1.58
CA ALA A 43 4.24 9.26 2.55
C ALA A 43 5.49 8.64 1.89
N GLU A 44 5.31 7.75 0.91
CA GLU A 44 6.40 7.18 0.09
C GLU A 44 7.16 8.27 -0.70
N ASN A 45 6.44 9.22 -1.30
CA ASN A 45 7.06 10.34 -1.99
C ASN A 45 7.87 11.23 -1.03
N ALA A 46 7.31 11.57 0.13
CA ALA A 46 8.00 12.40 1.12
C ALA A 46 9.28 11.72 1.65
N TYR A 47 9.23 10.40 1.90
CA TYR A 47 10.41 9.63 2.28
C TYR A 47 11.49 9.65 1.20
N THR A 48 11.09 9.51 -0.07
CA THR A 48 12.01 9.56 -1.21
C THR A 48 12.65 10.93 -1.36
N GLU A 49 11.85 12.00 -1.28
CA GLU A 49 12.33 13.39 -1.35
C GLU A 49 13.32 13.71 -0.22
N ALA A 50 13.08 13.20 0.99
CA ALA A 50 13.98 13.39 2.13
C ALA A 50 15.30 12.58 2.01
N ALA A 51 15.32 11.55 1.17
CA ALA A 51 16.50 10.72 0.92
C ALA A 51 17.36 11.18 -0.27
N MET A 52 16.86 12.12 -1.08
CA MET A 52 17.60 12.77 -2.17
C MET A 52 18.47 13.93 -1.66
#